data_AF-A0A1A8R0G9-F1
#
_entry.id   AF-A0A1A8R0G9-F1
#
_cell.length_a   1.000
_cell.length_b   1.000
_cell.length_c   1.000
_cell.angle_alpha   90.00
_cell.angle_beta   90.00
_cell.angle_gamma   90.00
#
_symmetry.space_group_name_H-M   'P 1'
#
loop_
_entity.id
_entity.type
_entity.pdbx_description
1 polymer ?
#
loop_
_entity_poly.entity_id
_entity_poly.type
_entity_poly.pdbx_seq_one_letter_code
_entity_poly.pdbx_strand_id
1 'polypeptide(L)'
;PSTLTKGILPAMISRRSGHIVLLNSIQGRLAVPFRSSYAASKHAVQAFFDCLRAEVEEYGIIVSTISHTFINNSDPSPVVEVTQKPNAVVE
;
A
#
# COMPACT_ATOMS: atom_id res chain seq x y z
N PRO A 1 10.61 3.66 5.51
CA PRO A 1 10.26 2.22 5.60
C PRO A 1 11.50 1.31 5.56
N SER A 2 12.44 1.52 4.63
CA SER A 2 13.66 0.69 4.49
C SER A 2 14.52 0.63 5.76
N THR A 3 14.76 1.75 6.44
CA THR A 3 15.54 1.78 7.70
C THR A 3 14.88 0.98 8.82
N LEU A 4 13.56 1.12 8.99
CA LEU A 4 12.81 0.35 9.98
C LEU A 4 12.92 -1.15 9.70
N THR A 5 12.68 -1.55 8.45
CA THR A 5 12.81 -2.94 8.02
C THR A 5 14.20 -3.48 8.31
N LYS A 6 15.27 -2.74 7.97
CA LYS A 6 16.65 -3.15 8.28
C LYS A 6 16.90 -3.33 9.78
N GLY A 7 16.28 -2.51 10.63
CA GLY A 7 16.42 -2.62 12.08
C GLY A 7 15.75 -3.87 12.67
N ILE A 8 14.59 -4.27 12.15
CA ILE A 8 13.84 -5.43 12.67
C ILE A 8 14.27 -6.76 12.02
N LEU A 9 14.88 -6.72 10.84
CA LEU A 9 15.17 -7.91 10.03
C LEU A 9 16.06 -8.94 10.73
N PRO A 10 17.14 -8.57 11.45
CA PRO A 10 17.96 -9.55 12.16
C PRO A 10 17.16 -10.40 13.16
N ALA A 11 16.20 -9.80 13.87
CA ALA A 11 15.36 -10.49 14.84
C ALA A 11 14.26 -11.37 14.20
N MET A 12 13.88 -11.08 12.95
CA MET A 12 13.00 -11.96 12.16
C MET A 12 13.78 -13.15 11.60
N ILE A 13 15.00 -12.91 11.10
CA ILE A 13 15.90 -13.96 10.59
C ILE A 13 16.24 -14.95 11.71
N SER A 14 16.59 -14.46 12.91
CA SER A 14 16.96 -15.32 14.04
C SER A 14 15.81 -16.24 14.49
N ARG A 15 14.55 -15.79 14.37
CA ARG A 15 13.37 -16.60 14.72
C ARG A 15 12.84 -17.45 13.56
N ARG A 16 13.42 -17.32 12.35
CA ARG A 16 12.96 -17.99 11.12
C ARG A 16 11.47 -17.77 10.81
N SER A 17 10.94 -16.59 11.15
CA SER A 17 9.52 -16.27 11.03
C SER A 17 9.29 -14.76 11.08
N GLY A 18 8.34 -14.27 10.28
CA GLY A 18 7.91 -12.89 10.29
C GLY A 18 7.08 -12.55 9.07
N HIS A 19 6.30 -11.47 9.15
CA HIS A 19 5.56 -10.94 8.02
C HIS A 19 5.73 -9.42 7.96
N ILE A 20 6.24 -8.95 6.83
CA ILE A 20 6.37 -7.53 6.52
C ILE A 20 5.28 -7.17 5.51
N VAL A 21 4.36 -6.29 5.91
CA VAL A 21 3.32 -5.78 5.01
C VAL A 21 3.67 -4.34 4.64
N LEU A 22 4.01 -4.13 3.37
CA LEU A 22 4.25 -2.81 2.80
C LEU A 22 2.92 -2.19 2.35
N LEU A 23 2.60 -1.02 2.90
CA LEU A 23 1.50 -0.17 2.44
C LEU A 23 2.04 0.76 1.36
N ASN A 24 1.72 0.48 0.11
CA ASN A 24 2.16 1.21 -1.07
C ASN A 24 0.98 1.84 -1.83
N SER A 25 1.30 2.63 -2.85
CA SER A 25 0.32 3.21 -3.76
C SER A 25 0.35 2.51 -5.11
N ILE A 26 -0.77 2.54 -5.84
CA ILE A 26 -0.83 2.14 -7.24
C ILE A 26 0.23 2.86 -8.11
N GLN A 27 0.62 4.08 -7.72
CA GLN A 27 1.68 4.84 -8.37
C GLN A 27 3.11 4.28 -8.14
N GLY A 28 3.24 3.15 -7.42
CA GLY A 28 4.45 2.34 -7.39
C GLY A 28 4.59 1.38 -8.57
N ARG A 29 3.57 1.31 -9.45
CA ARG A 29 3.55 0.51 -10.68
C ARG A 29 3.16 1.30 -11.93
N LEU A 30 2.55 2.47 -11.75
CA LEU A 30 2.04 3.33 -12.81
C LEU A 30 2.47 4.78 -12.58
N ALA A 31 2.75 5.53 -13.63
CA ALA A 31 3.05 6.95 -13.54
C ALA A 31 1.81 7.79 -13.87
N VAL A 32 1.57 8.84 -13.10
CA VAL A 32 0.46 9.79 -13.32
C VAL A 32 1.05 11.19 -13.55
N PRO A 33 0.54 11.97 -14.52
CA PRO A 33 0.98 13.35 -14.75
C PRO A 33 0.97 14.19 -13.46
N PHE A 34 1.91 15.15 -13.36
CA PHE A 34 2.08 16.07 -12.23
C PHE A 34 2.45 15.42 -10.88
N ARG A 35 2.83 14.13 -10.87
CA ARG A 35 3.21 13.38 -9.66
C ARG A 35 4.55 12.63 -9.77
N SER A 36 5.47 13.13 -10.60
CA SER A 36 6.72 12.45 -10.95
C SER A 36 7.57 12.05 -9.73
N SER A 37 7.83 12.96 -8.80
CA SER A 37 8.62 12.68 -7.59
C SER A 37 7.97 11.64 -6.68
N TYR A 38 6.64 11.72 -6.54
CA TYR A 38 5.87 10.75 -5.75
C TYR A 38 5.87 9.36 -6.41
N ALA A 39 5.58 9.29 -7.71
CA ALA A 39 5.61 8.04 -8.46
C ALA A 39 7.00 7.40 -8.45
N ALA A 40 8.06 8.18 -8.66
CA ALA A 40 9.45 7.71 -8.56
C ALA A 40 9.76 7.14 -7.17
N SER A 41 9.36 7.86 -6.11
CA SER A 41 9.54 7.39 -4.73
C SER A 41 8.79 6.08 -4.46
N LYS A 42 7.56 5.94 -4.98
CA LYS A 42 6.74 4.73 -4.79
C LYS A 42 7.25 3.53 -5.60
N HIS A 43 7.83 3.76 -6.78
CA HIS A 43 8.53 2.72 -7.54
C HIS A 43 9.82 2.27 -6.84
N ALA A 44 10.60 3.21 -6.31
CA ALA A 44 11.82 2.90 -5.57
C ALA A 44 11.53 2.03 -4.33
N VAL A 45 10.48 2.37 -3.58
CA VAL A 45 10.03 1.56 -2.44
C VAL A 45 9.50 0.20 -2.91
N GLN A 46 8.72 0.14 -3.99
CA GLN A 46 8.23 -1.13 -4.54
C GLN A 46 9.40 -2.08 -4.89
N ALA A 47 10.38 -1.59 -5.65
CA ALA A 47 11.54 -2.36 -6.05
C ALA A 47 12.35 -2.87 -4.85
N PHE A 48 12.56 -2.01 -3.83
CA PHE A 48 13.26 -2.42 -2.61
C PHE A 48 12.59 -3.61 -1.92
N PHE A 49 11.26 -3.58 -1.77
CA PHE A 49 10.54 -4.66 -1.08
C PHE A 49 10.35 -5.91 -1.96
N ASP A 50 10.34 -5.77 -3.28
CA ASP A 50 10.34 -6.92 -4.20
C ASP A 50 11.69 -7.67 -4.15
N CYS A 51 12.82 -6.95 -4.09
CA CYS A 51 14.13 -7.54 -3.83
C CYS A 51 14.17 -8.20 -2.45
N LEU A 52 13.76 -7.48 -1.40
CA LEU A 52 13.76 -7.99 -0.04
C LEU A 52 12.95 -9.28 0.08
N ARG A 53 11.79 -9.38 -0.57
CA ARG A 53 10.96 -10.59 -0.57
C ARG A 53 11.74 -11.81 -1.05
N ALA A 54 12.52 -11.67 -2.13
CA ALA A 54 13.33 -12.76 -2.66
C ALA A 54 14.53 -13.08 -1.75
N GLU A 55 15.15 -12.05 -1.17
CA GLU A 55 16.29 -12.21 -0.26
C GLU A 55 15.93 -12.91 1.06
N VAL A 56 14.69 -12.76 1.53
CA VAL A 56 14.28 -13.22 2.87
C VAL A 56 13.42 -14.48 2.89
N GLU A 57 13.07 -15.00 1.71
CA GLU A 57 12.22 -16.18 1.54
C GLU A 57 12.83 -17.42 2.23
N GLU A 58 14.15 -17.61 2.11
CA GLU A 58 14.88 -18.73 2.75
C GLU A 58 14.81 -18.70 4.28
N TYR A 59 14.58 -17.53 4.88
CA TYR A 59 14.47 -17.37 6.34
C TYR A 59 13.04 -17.53 6.85
N GLY A 60 12.08 -17.93 6.00
CA GLY A 60 10.67 -18.07 6.40
C GLY A 60 9.97 -16.74 6.68
N ILE A 61 10.49 -15.64 6.12
CA ILE A 61 9.90 -14.30 6.28
C ILE A 61 9.07 -13.99 5.04
N ILE A 62 7.82 -13.63 5.26
CA ILE A 62 6.89 -13.26 4.19
C ILE A 62 6.93 -11.74 3.99
N VAL A 63 6.96 -11.29 2.75
CA VAL A 63 6.80 -9.87 2.39
C VAL A 63 5.61 -9.73 1.46
N SER A 64 4.66 -8.89 1.83
CA SER A 64 3.46 -8.61 1.03
C SER A 64 3.30 -7.12 0.82
N THR A 65 2.82 -6.72 -0.36
CA THR A 65 2.61 -5.32 -0.70
C THR A 65 1.15 -5.06 -1.03
N ILE A 66 0.55 -4.10 -0.33
CA ILE A 66 -0.81 -3.61 -0.59
C ILE A 66 -0.68 -2.31 -1.36
N SER A 67 -1.19 -2.27 -2.60
CA SER A 67 -1.14 -1.08 -3.45
C SER A 67 -2.51 -0.43 -3.54
N HIS A 68 -2.72 0.66 -2.81
CA HIS A 68 -4.00 1.36 -2.81
C HIS A 68 -4.06 2.47 -3.85
N THR A 69 -5.27 2.79 -4.30
CA THR A 69 -5.57 3.96 -5.13
C THR A 69 -5.85 5.17 -4.21
N PHE A 70 -7.04 5.73 -4.25
CA PHE A 70 -7.49 6.80 -3.37
C PHE A 70 -8.15 6.16 -2.14
N ILE A 71 -7.70 6.58 -0.95
CA ILE A 71 -8.33 6.21 0.31
C ILE A 71 -9.05 7.45 0.80
N ASN A 72 -10.35 7.34 1.05
CA ASN A 72 -11.08 8.36 1.76
C ASN A 72 -10.83 8.17 3.26
N ASN A 73 -10.30 9.21 3.92
CA ASN A 73 -10.08 9.23 5.36
C ASN A 73 -10.98 10.27 6.05
N SER A 74 -12.06 10.72 5.39
CA SER A 74 -13.09 11.48 6.08
C SER A 74 -13.81 10.54 7.05
N ASP A 75 -13.68 10.83 8.34
CA ASP A 75 -14.45 10.20 9.41
C ASP A 75 -15.94 10.18 9.04
N PRO A 76 -16.66 9.04 9.09
CA PRO A 76 -18.08 9.02 8.84
C PRO A 76 -18.77 9.67 10.04
N SER A 77 -19.01 10.98 9.97
CA SER A 77 -20.27 11.48 10.52
C SER A 77 -21.38 10.60 9.91
N PRO A 78 -22.33 10.10 10.72
CA PRO A 78 -23.25 9.04 10.32
C PRO A 78 -23.89 9.40 8.99
N VAL A 79 -23.83 8.45 8.05
CA VAL A 79 -24.37 8.58 6.69
C VAL A 79 -25.81 9.08 6.78
N VAL A 80 -26.03 10.36 6.46
CA VAL A 80 -27.38 10.87 6.25
C VAL A 80 -27.85 10.23 4.95
N GLU A 81 -28.80 9.33 5.08
CA GLU A 81 -29.47 8.64 3.98
C GLU A 81 -30.04 9.69 3.01
N VAL A 82 -29.44 9.82 1.83
CA VAL A 82 -30.03 10.63 0.77
C VAL A 82 -31.19 9.81 0.21
N THR A 83 -32.40 10.09 0.67
CA THR A 83 -33.63 9.55 0.07
C THR A 83 -33.65 9.94 -1.41
N GLN A 84 -33.42 8.95 -2.27
CA GLN A 84 -33.53 9.09 -3.71
C GLN A 84 -35.01 9.34 -4.05
N LYS A 85 -35.39 10.59 -4.34
CA LYS A 85 -36.73 10.88 -4.87
C LYS A 85 -36.84 10.26 -6.27
N PRO A 86 -37.91 9.50 -6.56
CA PRO A 86 -38.10 8.84 -7.84
C PRO A 86 -38.32 9.88 -8.95
N ASN A 87 -37.69 9.62 -10.10
CA ASN A 87 -37.78 10.41 -11.32
C ASN A 87 -39.24 10.70 -11.69
N ALA A 88 -39.61 11.98 -11.74
CA ALA A 88 -40.83 12.41 -12.40
C ALA A 88 -40.53 12.65 -13.88
N VAL A 89 -41.31 11.96 -14.70
CA VAL A 89 -41.35 11.96 -16.17
C VAL A 89 -41.54 13.38 -16.69
N VAL A 90 -40.77 13.75 -17.71
CA VAL A 90 -40.97 14.97 -18.51
C VAL A 90 -41.97 14.63 -19.60
N GLU A 91 -43.12 15.31 -19.63
CA GLU A 91 -43.97 15.45 -20.82
C GLU A 91 -43.28 16.29 -21.90
#